data_AF-F7P041-F1
#
_entry.id   AF-F7P041-F1
#
_cell.length_a   1.000
_cell.length_b   1.000
_cell.length_c   1.000
_cell.angle_alpha   90.00
_cell.angle_beta   90.00
_cell.angle_gamma   90.00
#
_symmetry.space_group_name_H-M   'P 1'
#
loop_
_entity.id
_entity.type
_entity.pdbx_description
1 polymer ?
#
loop_
_entity_poly.entity_id
_entity_poly.type
_entity_poly.pdbx_seq_one_letter_code
_entity_poly.pdbx_strand_id
1 'polypeptide(L)'
;MRAFLLVLFCVSSPLWACLHASHGIHGMVLLQVEDQFIASHLSFPAGKHAHQIVLQVSSELPEQVLQALTAKKLVTLEPQPFALHDLQQGKLKTFNAQVYLGHFERGGKDLGTVTVLVQQKLLDKAVGAVAEQGGLYRIALSQGELLVRAITGEGAVDEILYQAKGKDAEQLYFESADFAPQAK
;
A
#
# COMPACT_ATOMS: atom_id res chain seq x y z
N MET A 1 24.59 -52.25 26.59
CA MET A 1 23.35 -51.73 25.97
C MET A 1 23.55 -50.25 25.72
N ARG A 2 23.64 -49.81 24.46
CA ARG A 2 23.84 -48.40 24.08
C ARG A 2 22.46 -47.74 23.95
N ALA A 3 22.13 -46.82 24.86
CA ALA A 3 20.95 -45.98 24.73
C ALA A 3 21.25 -44.87 23.71
N PHE A 4 20.61 -44.94 22.55
CA PHE A 4 20.56 -43.84 21.59
C PHE A 4 19.51 -42.84 22.07
N LEU A 5 19.95 -41.68 22.56
CA LEU A 5 19.07 -40.55 22.85
C LEU A 5 18.83 -39.79 21.54
N LEU A 6 17.67 -40.01 20.92
CA LEU A 6 17.18 -39.21 19.79
C LEU A 6 16.78 -37.82 20.31
N VAL A 7 17.64 -36.83 20.09
CA VAL A 7 17.28 -35.42 20.24
C VAL A 7 16.45 -35.01 19.03
N LEU A 8 15.13 -34.95 19.19
CA LEU A 8 14.22 -34.39 18.20
C LEU A 8 14.38 -32.87 18.21
N PHE A 9 15.08 -32.32 17.22
CA PHE A 9 15.14 -30.88 16.99
C PHE A 9 13.75 -30.41 16.51
N CYS A 10 12.92 -29.93 17.44
CA CYS A 10 11.75 -29.13 17.10
C CYS A 10 12.23 -27.79 16.54
N VAL A 11 12.49 -27.73 15.23
CA VAL A 11 12.69 -26.48 14.51
C VAL A 11 11.31 -25.83 14.35
N SER A 12 10.82 -25.19 15.40
CA SER A 12 9.64 -24.34 15.33
C SER A 12 9.97 -23.17 14.40
N SER A 13 9.48 -23.21 13.17
CA SER A 13 9.78 -22.20 12.16
C SER A 13 8.99 -20.92 12.44
N PRO A 14 9.62 -19.82 12.89
CA PRO A 14 8.91 -18.56 13.20
C PRO A 14 8.34 -17.88 11.95
N LEU A 15 8.83 -18.26 10.76
CA LEU A 15 8.43 -17.70 9.46
C LEU A 15 6.96 -17.96 9.10
N TRP A 16 6.40 -19.11 9.48
CA TRP A 16 5.00 -19.42 9.15
C TRP A 16 3.99 -18.61 9.96
N ALA A 17 4.31 -18.26 11.21
CA ALA A 17 3.43 -17.45 12.05
C ALA A 17 3.30 -16.01 11.52
N CYS A 18 4.39 -15.38 11.08
CA CYS A 18 4.37 -14.04 10.51
C CYS A 18 3.67 -13.96 9.14
N LEU A 19 3.79 -15.00 8.31
CA LEU A 19 3.14 -15.05 7.00
C LEU A 19 1.61 -15.12 7.14
N HIS A 20 1.10 -15.97 8.04
CA HIS A 20 -0.34 -16.08 8.31
C HIS A 20 -0.90 -14.77 8.88
N ALA A 21 -0.16 -14.12 9.78
CA ALA A 21 -0.57 -12.87 10.42
C ALA A 21 -0.66 -11.67 9.45
N SER A 22 -0.06 -11.74 8.26
CA SER A 22 -0.06 -10.65 7.27
C SER A 22 -0.95 -10.94 6.05
N HIS A 23 -1.70 -12.04 6.03
CA HIS A 23 -2.49 -12.44 4.86
C HIS A 23 -3.87 -11.76 4.79
N GLY A 24 -4.18 -11.11 3.66
CA GLY A 24 -5.47 -10.47 3.45
C GLY A 24 -5.58 -9.67 2.16
N ILE A 25 -6.70 -8.98 2.02
CA ILE A 25 -6.91 -7.98 0.98
C ILE A 25 -6.25 -6.69 1.45
N HIS A 26 -5.24 -6.23 0.74
CA HIS A 26 -4.50 -5.00 1.05
C HIS A 26 -4.94 -3.92 0.08
N GLY A 27 -6.06 -3.25 0.39
CA GLY A 27 -6.61 -2.18 -0.45
C GLY A 27 -5.58 -1.09 -0.73
N MET A 28 -5.64 -0.50 -1.91
CA MET A 28 -4.69 0.56 -2.31
C MET A 28 -5.41 1.72 -2.99
N VAL A 29 -4.89 2.92 -2.84
CA VAL A 29 -5.23 4.07 -3.70
C VAL A 29 -4.29 4.06 -4.90
N LEU A 30 -4.83 4.25 -6.08
CA LEU A 30 -4.05 4.44 -7.31
C LEU A 30 -4.02 5.92 -7.66
N LEU A 31 -2.82 6.46 -7.83
CA LEU A 31 -2.55 7.83 -8.22
C LEU A 31 -1.75 7.86 -9.51
N GLN A 32 -1.95 8.89 -10.33
CA GLN A 32 -1.05 9.23 -11.42
C GLN A 32 -0.26 10.48 -11.01
N VAL A 33 1.07 10.35 -10.96
CA VAL A 33 1.98 11.43 -10.57
C VAL A 33 3.13 11.46 -11.57
N GLU A 34 3.37 12.64 -12.16
CA GLU A 34 4.24 12.74 -13.35
C GLU A 34 3.75 11.74 -14.42
N ASP A 35 4.67 10.96 -15.00
CA ASP A 35 4.37 9.91 -15.98
C ASP A 35 4.31 8.50 -15.33
N GLN A 36 4.04 8.43 -14.01
CA GLN A 36 4.09 7.19 -13.25
C GLN A 36 2.79 6.90 -12.50
N PHE A 37 2.49 5.61 -12.30
CA PHE A 37 1.44 5.19 -11.39
C PHE A 37 2.02 4.88 -10.02
N ILE A 38 1.39 5.43 -9.00
CA ILE A 38 1.72 5.24 -7.60
C ILE A 38 0.57 4.52 -6.93
N ALA A 39 0.85 3.37 -6.31
CA ALA A 39 -0.11 2.66 -5.47
C ALA A 39 0.27 2.87 -4.00
N SER A 40 -0.64 3.45 -3.21
CA SER A 40 -0.47 3.60 -1.76
C SER A 40 -1.38 2.63 -1.02
N HIS A 41 -0.82 1.82 -0.12
CA HIS A 41 -1.59 0.91 0.72
C HIS A 41 -2.47 1.69 1.69
N LEU A 42 -3.77 1.38 1.67
CA LEU A 42 -4.76 1.88 2.63
C LEU A 42 -4.49 1.24 3.99
N SER A 43 -3.59 1.87 4.74
CA SER A 43 -3.00 1.31 5.94
C SER A 43 -3.93 1.51 7.12
N PHE A 44 -4.05 0.50 7.97
CA PHE A 44 -4.84 0.57 9.20
C PHE A 44 -3.90 0.47 10.41
N PRO A 45 -4.09 1.27 11.48
CA PRO A 45 -3.13 1.36 12.58
C PRO A 45 -2.82 0.07 13.35
N ALA A 46 -3.62 -0.99 13.16
CA ALA A 46 -3.46 -2.25 13.86
C ALA A 46 -3.49 -3.47 12.93
N GLY A 47 -2.97 -4.58 13.44
CA GLY A 47 -3.05 -5.89 12.80
C GLY A 47 -2.24 -5.97 11.50
N LYS A 48 -2.76 -6.76 10.56
CA LYS A 48 -2.06 -7.12 9.32
C LYS A 48 -1.82 -5.97 8.33
N HIS A 49 -2.40 -4.80 8.60
CA HIS A 49 -2.34 -3.61 7.76
C HIS A 49 -1.45 -2.50 8.33
N ALA A 50 -0.76 -2.75 9.46
CA ALA A 50 0.00 -1.75 10.22
C ALA A 50 1.34 -1.34 9.59
N HIS A 51 1.35 -1.18 8.26
CA HIS A 51 2.48 -0.71 7.49
C HIS A 51 2.03 0.24 6.38
N GLN A 52 2.59 1.44 6.39
CA GLN A 52 2.47 2.42 5.33
C GLN A 52 3.43 2.06 4.20
N ILE A 53 2.87 1.64 3.07
CA ILE A 53 3.62 1.19 1.89
C ILE A 53 3.20 2.01 0.68
N VAL A 54 4.19 2.56 -0.02
CA VAL A 54 3.99 3.28 -1.29
C VAL A 54 4.82 2.59 -2.37
N LEU A 55 4.19 2.29 -3.49
CA LEU A 55 4.78 1.56 -4.61
C LEU A 55 4.73 2.41 -5.87
N GLN A 56 5.79 2.34 -6.66
CA GLN A 56 5.70 2.60 -8.09
C GLN A 56 5.22 1.33 -8.79
N VAL A 57 4.18 1.45 -9.60
CA VAL A 57 3.57 0.33 -10.30
C VAL A 57 3.39 0.63 -11.79
N SER A 58 3.16 -0.42 -12.57
CA SER A 58 2.67 -0.32 -13.94
C SER A 58 1.51 -1.27 -14.15
N SER A 59 0.57 -0.89 -15.00
CA SER A 59 -0.57 -1.72 -15.37
C SER A 59 -1.14 -1.22 -16.69
N GLU A 60 -1.71 -2.13 -17.48
CA GLU A 60 -2.57 -1.75 -18.59
C GLU A 60 -3.94 -1.37 -18.03
N LEU A 61 -4.18 -0.07 -17.91
CA LEU A 61 -5.41 0.45 -17.32
C LEU A 61 -6.49 0.70 -18.39
N PRO A 62 -7.76 0.37 -18.10
CA PRO A 62 -8.87 0.78 -18.96
C PRO A 62 -8.91 2.30 -19.13
N GLU A 63 -9.33 2.78 -20.30
CA GLU A 63 -9.38 4.22 -20.61
C GLU A 63 -10.18 5.02 -19.55
N GLN A 64 -11.28 4.45 -19.04
CA GLN A 64 -12.10 5.07 -18.00
C GLN A 64 -11.31 5.30 -16.69
N VAL A 65 -10.37 4.41 -16.35
CA VAL A 65 -9.49 4.57 -15.19
C VAL A 65 -8.48 5.69 -15.45
N LEU A 66 -7.86 5.72 -16.63
CA LEU A 66 -6.92 6.79 -17.02
C LEU A 66 -7.59 8.17 -16.99
N GLN A 67 -8.80 8.28 -17.51
CA GLN A 67 -9.61 9.50 -17.46
C GLN A 67 -9.93 9.91 -16.02
N ALA A 68 -10.26 8.95 -15.14
CA ALA A 68 -10.52 9.23 -13.73
C ALA A 68 -9.28 9.74 -13.00
N LEU A 69 -8.12 9.12 -13.21
CA LEU A 69 -6.83 9.53 -12.64
C LEU A 69 -6.43 10.93 -13.12
N THR A 70 -6.55 11.20 -14.43
CA THR A 70 -6.28 12.52 -15.01
C THR A 70 -7.20 13.61 -14.43
N ALA A 71 -8.47 13.26 -14.19
CA ALA A 71 -9.44 14.14 -13.54
C ALA A 71 -9.30 14.19 -12.01
N LYS A 72 -8.23 13.60 -11.44
CA LYS A 72 -7.93 13.56 -10.00
C LYS A 72 -9.08 12.99 -9.16
N LYS A 73 -9.82 12.04 -9.71
CA LYS A 73 -10.85 11.29 -8.97
C LYS A 73 -10.20 10.18 -8.16
N LEU A 74 -10.81 9.85 -7.02
CA LEU A 74 -10.39 8.70 -6.21
C LEU A 74 -10.52 7.42 -7.03
N VAL A 75 -9.42 6.68 -7.16
CA VAL A 75 -9.39 5.34 -7.72
C VAL A 75 -8.78 4.42 -6.67
N THR A 76 -9.46 3.32 -6.37
CA THR A 76 -8.95 2.31 -5.44
C THR A 76 -8.81 0.96 -6.11
N LEU A 77 -7.85 0.18 -5.61
CA LEU A 77 -7.57 -1.19 -6.00
C LEU A 77 -8.00 -2.11 -4.85
N GLU A 78 -8.69 -3.18 -5.21
CA GLU A 78 -8.94 -4.33 -4.35
C GLU A 78 -8.13 -5.51 -4.88
N PRO A 79 -6.90 -5.73 -4.39
CA PRO A 79 -6.08 -6.86 -4.81
C PRO A 79 -6.69 -8.19 -4.39
N GLN A 80 -6.39 -9.25 -5.14
CA GLN A 80 -6.55 -10.61 -4.64
C GLN A 80 -5.77 -10.78 -3.32
N PRO A 81 -6.23 -11.61 -2.37
CA PRO A 81 -5.55 -11.78 -1.09
C PRO A 81 -4.09 -12.21 -1.25
N PHE A 82 -3.19 -11.54 -0.54
CA PHE A 82 -1.77 -11.90 -0.46
C PHE A 82 -1.24 -11.63 0.95
N ALA A 83 -0.04 -12.13 1.27
CA ALA A 83 0.63 -11.76 2.52
C ALA A 83 1.38 -10.45 2.34
N LEU A 84 1.06 -9.41 3.11
CA LEU A 84 1.76 -8.11 3.03
C LEU A 84 3.27 -8.28 3.13
N HIS A 85 3.73 -9.26 3.92
CA HIS A 85 5.13 -9.61 4.04
C HIS A 85 5.81 -9.93 2.70
N ASP A 86 5.12 -10.58 1.76
CA ASP A 86 5.70 -10.88 0.45
C ASP A 86 5.93 -9.61 -0.37
N LEU A 87 5.08 -8.60 -0.23
CA LEU A 87 5.30 -7.27 -0.81
C LEU A 87 6.48 -6.56 -0.12
N GLN A 88 6.55 -6.62 1.21
CA GLN A 88 7.66 -6.03 2.00
C GLN A 88 9.02 -6.64 1.63
N GLN A 89 9.08 -7.97 1.44
CA GLN A 89 10.29 -8.67 1.03
C GLN A 89 10.57 -8.56 -0.48
N GLY A 90 9.70 -7.89 -1.24
CA GLY A 90 9.81 -7.78 -2.69
C GLY A 90 9.64 -9.10 -3.43
N LYS A 91 9.05 -10.13 -2.80
CA LYS A 91 8.71 -11.42 -3.41
C LYS A 91 7.46 -11.32 -4.29
N LEU A 92 6.48 -10.50 -3.87
CA LEU A 92 5.31 -10.21 -4.67
C LEU A 92 5.66 -9.17 -5.74
N LYS A 93 5.87 -9.64 -6.98
CA LYS A 93 6.18 -8.77 -8.13
C LYS A 93 4.94 -8.37 -8.93
N THR A 94 3.88 -9.18 -8.88
CA THR A 94 2.64 -8.91 -9.60
C THR A 94 1.45 -9.41 -8.81
N PHE A 95 0.30 -8.76 -8.98
CA PHE A 95 -0.97 -9.19 -8.43
C PHE A 95 -2.12 -8.72 -9.32
N ASN A 96 -3.24 -9.43 -9.30
CA ASN A 96 -4.47 -8.97 -9.92
C ASN A 96 -5.27 -8.15 -8.91
N ALA A 97 -5.94 -7.10 -9.38
CA ALA A 97 -6.80 -6.26 -8.57
C ALA A 97 -8.06 -5.85 -9.32
N GLN A 98 -9.18 -5.81 -8.61
CA GLN A 98 -10.36 -5.11 -9.10
C GLN A 98 -10.13 -3.60 -8.94
N VAL A 99 -10.46 -2.81 -9.96
CA VAL A 99 -10.30 -1.36 -9.95
C VAL A 99 -11.65 -0.70 -9.73
N TYR A 100 -11.71 0.26 -8.83
CA TYR A 100 -12.91 1.01 -8.52
C TYR A 100 -12.72 2.50 -8.75
N LEU A 101 -13.72 3.15 -9.35
CA LEU A 101 -13.90 4.59 -9.26
C LEU A 101 -14.60 4.90 -7.94
N GLY A 102 -13.89 5.58 -7.03
CA GLY A 102 -14.26 5.72 -5.63
C GLY A 102 -13.62 4.64 -4.74
N HIS A 103 -14.12 4.50 -3.52
CA HIS A 103 -13.56 3.58 -2.52
C HIS A 103 -14.19 2.18 -2.64
N PHE A 104 -13.36 1.13 -2.74
CA PHE A 104 -13.80 -0.25 -2.97
C PHE A 104 -14.70 -0.81 -1.83
N GLU A 105 -14.54 -0.33 -0.60
CA GLU A 105 -15.40 -0.71 0.55
C GLU A 105 -16.60 0.23 0.77
N ARG A 106 -16.70 1.35 0.02
CA ARG A 106 -17.77 2.36 0.23
C ARG A 106 -18.54 2.64 -1.06
N GLY A 107 -18.90 1.58 -1.77
CA GLY A 107 -19.77 1.66 -2.95
C GLY A 107 -19.12 2.27 -4.18
N GLY A 108 -17.78 2.21 -4.29
CA GLY A 108 -17.09 2.57 -5.53
C GLY A 108 -17.63 1.79 -6.73
N LYS A 109 -17.62 2.42 -7.91
CA LYS A 109 -18.04 1.76 -9.15
C LYS A 109 -16.92 0.87 -9.67
N ASP A 110 -17.21 -0.42 -9.81
CA ASP A 110 -16.31 -1.38 -10.44
C ASP A 110 -16.03 -1.01 -11.91
N LEU A 111 -14.75 -0.94 -12.27
CA LEU A 111 -14.24 -0.63 -13.62
C LEU A 111 -13.50 -1.81 -14.27
N GLY A 112 -13.49 -2.99 -13.64
CA GLY A 112 -12.86 -4.21 -14.15
C GLY A 112 -11.60 -4.61 -13.39
N THR A 113 -11.05 -5.77 -13.77
CA THR A 113 -9.83 -6.34 -13.19
C THR A 113 -8.62 -5.94 -14.01
N VAL A 114 -7.53 -5.60 -13.34
CA VAL A 114 -6.22 -5.31 -13.96
C VAL A 114 -5.13 -6.16 -13.32
N THR A 115 -4.07 -6.42 -14.08
CA THR A 115 -2.81 -6.97 -13.55
C THR A 115 -1.88 -5.83 -13.22
N VAL A 116 -1.44 -5.76 -11.96
CA VAL A 116 -0.49 -4.76 -11.47
C VAL A 116 0.89 -5.38 -11.39
N LEU A 117 1.90 -4.69 -11.91
CA LEU A 117 3.31 -5.02 -11.80
C LEU A 117 3.99 -4.03 -10.85
N VAL A 118 4.63 -4.56 -9.80
CA VAL A 118 5.38 -3.78 -8.81
C VAL A 118 6.76 -3.48 -9.37
N GLN A 119 6.98 -2.22 -9.75
CA GLN A 119 8.26 -1.75 -10.28
C GLN A 119 9.25 -1.51 -9.14
N GLN A 120 8.82 -0.74 -8.15
CA GLN A 120 9.66 -0.33 -7.04
C GLN A 120 8.84 -0.09 -5.78
N LYS A 121 9.40 -0.44 -4.62
CA LYS A 121 8.88 -0.03 -3.32
C LYS A 121 9.52 1.30 -2.93
N LEU A 122 8.72 2.35 -2.86
CA LEU A 122 9.17 3.72 -2.57
C LEU A 122 9.18 4.00 -1.06
N LEU A 123 8.22 3.42 -0.34
CA LEU A 123 8.11 3.54 1.12
C LEU A 123 7.67 2.21 1.73
N ASP A 124 8.21 1.90 2.91
CA ASP A 124 7.75 0.82 3.79
C ASP A 124 8.11 1.20 5.23
N LYS A 125 7.11 1.65 5.99
CA LYS A 125 7.27 2.08 7.37
C LYS A 125 6.15 1.45 8.20
N ALA A 126 6.50 0.95 9.38
CA ALA A 126 5.49 0.54 10.35
C ALA A 126 4.65 1.77 10.75
N VAL A 127 3.35 1.58 10.93
CA VAL A 127 2.50 2.63 11.53
C VAL A 127 3.01 2.94 12.94
N GLY A 128 3.04 4.22 13.31
CA GLY A 128 3.63 4.70 14.57
C GLY A 128 5.15 4.91 14.50
N ALA A 129 5.80 4.61 13.38
CA ALA A 129 7.20 4.98 13.19
C ALA A 129 7.37 6.51 13.11
N VAL A 130 8.44 7.02 13.72
CA VAL A 130 8.78 8.44 13.68
C VAL A 130 9.19 8.82 12.25
N ALA A 131 8.50 9.79 11.66
CA ALA A 131 8.86 10.38 10.37
C ALA A 131 10.00 11.41 10.50
N GLU A 132 10.47 11.91 9.36
CA GLU A 132 11.43 13.01 9.32
C GLU A 132 10.80 14.34 9.81
N GLN A 133 11.53 15.43 9.65
CA GLN A 133 11.11 16.78 10.02
C GLN A 133 9.66 17.08 9.55
N GLY A 134 8.79 17.43 10.50
CA GLY A 134 7.39 17.79 10.21
C GLY A 134 6.42 16.62 10.05
N GLY A 135 6.83 15.36 10.31
CA GLY A 135 5.91 14.22 10.26
C GLY A 135 5.61 13.73 8.83
N LEU A 136 6.49 14.04 7.88
CA LEU A 136 6.39 13.65 6.48
C LEU A 136 7.53 12.70 6.10
N TYR A 137 7.24 11.71 5.28
CA TYR A 137 8.22 10.99 4.48
C TYR A 137 8.34 11.67 3.12
N ARG A 138 9.57 12.00 2.71
CA ARG A 138 9.88 12.65 1.43
C ARG A 138 10.44 11.64 0.45
N ILE A 139 9.80 11.51 -0.71
CA ILE A 139 10.19 10.55 -1.74
C ILE A 139 10.50 11.33 -3.01
N ALA A 140 11.77 11.40 -3.38
CA ALA A 140 12.20 12.09 -4.59
C ALA A 140 11.67 11.37 -5.85
N LEU A 141 11.08 12.15 -6.75
CA LEU A 141 10.70 11.76 -8.10
C LEU A 141 11.51 12.57 -9.14
N SER A 142 11.21 12.40 -10.43
CA SER A 142 12.01 13.00 -11.49
C SER A 142 11.81 14.52 -11.58
N GLN A 143 10.56 14.99 -11.42
CA GLN A 143 10.17 16.40 -11.55
C GLN A 143 9.78 17.04 -10.21
N GLY A 144 9.75 16.27 -9.11
CA GLY A 144 9.37 16.75 -7.79
C GLY A 144 9.62 15.73 -6.68
N GLU A 145 8.79 15.78 -5.65
CA GLU A 145 8.77 14.79 -4.57
C GLU A 145 7.33 14.48 -4.12
N LEU A 146 7.11 13.25 -3.66
CA LEU A 146 5.93 12.92 -2.87
C LEU A 146 6.21 13.26 -1.40
N LEU A 147 5.22 13.89 -0.77
CA LEU A 147 5.19 14.14 0.66
C LEU A 147 4.10 13.24 1.24
N VAL A 148 4.50 12.20 1.95
CA VAL A 148 3.60 11.21 2.53
C VAL A 148 3.53 11.45 4.03
N ARG A 149 2.35 11.80 4.57
CA ARG A 149 2.20 12.00 6.01
C ARG A 149 2.35 10.67 6.74
N ALA A 150 3.19 10.65 7.76
CA ALA A 150 3.33 9.45 8.58
C ALA A 150 2.05 9.18 9.36
N ILE A 151 1.58 7.93 9.26
CA ILE A 151 0.47 7.45 10.07
C ILE A 151 1.02 7.10 11.45
N THR A 152 0.68 7.90 12.46
CA THR A 152 1.24 7.78 13.81
C THR A 152 0.45 6.83 14.73
N GLY A 153 -0.74 6.41 14.33
CA GLY A 153 -1.61 5.54 15.13
C GLY A 153 -3.09 5.84 14.88
N GLU A 154 -3.93 5.49 15.85
CA GLU A 154 -5.35 5.84 15.85
C GLU A 154 -5.54 7.36 15.81
N GLY A 155 -6.57 7.83 15.11
CA GLY A 155 -6.89 9.24 14.87
C GLY A 155 -6.06 9.89 13.77
N ALA A 156 -5.09 9.17 13.19
CA ALA A 156 -4.24 9.72 12.14
C ALA A 156 -4.98 9.82 10.79
N VAL A 157 -4.35 10.51 9.85
CA VAL A 157 -4.80 10.62 8.47
C VAL A 157 -3.75 9.99 7.55
N ASP A 158 -4.22 9.37 6.48
CA ASP A 158 -3.40 8.99 5.34
C ASP A 158 -3.49 10.12 4.30
N GLU A 159 -2.39 10.84 4.12
CA GLU A 159 -2.33 12.01 3.26
C GLU A 159 -1.08 11.95 2.37
N ILE A 160 -1.28 12.20 1.09
CA ILE A 160 -0.20 12.25 0.10
C ILE A 160 -0.33 13.56 -0.66
N LEU A 161 0.77 14.31 -0.70
CA LEU A 161 0.93 15.49 -1.53
C LEU A 161 2.03 15.24 -2.56
N TYR A 162 1.97 15.99 -3.65
CA TYR A 162 3.05 16.09 -4.62
C TYR A 162 3.55 17.54 -4.69
N GLN A 163 4.86 17.70 -4.60
CA GLN A 163 5.52 18.99 -4.73
C GLN A 163 6.42 18.97 -5.96
N ALA A 164 5.96 19.60 -7.05
CA ALA A 164 6.81 19.82 -8.22
C ALA A 164 7.93 20.82 -7.90
N LYS A 165 9.08 20.69 -8.57
CA LYS A 165 10.24 21.58 -8.39
C LYS A 165 9.84 23.05 -8.55
N GLY A 166 10.06 23.85 -7.50
CA GLY A 166 9.77 25.28 -7.49
C GLY A 166 8.27 25.62 -7.45
N LYS A 167 7.42 24.68 -7.03
CA LYS A 167 5.97 24.88 -6.85
C LYS A 167 5.55 24.54 -5.42
N ASP A 168 4.39 25.04 -5.04
CA ASP A 168 3.74 24.63 -3.80
C ASP A 168 3.24 23.19 -3.90
N ALA A 169 3.10 22.52 -2.75
CA ALA A 169 2.60 21.16 -2.69
C ALA A 169 1.11 21.10 -3.02
N GLU A 170 0.72 20.15 -3.85
CA GLU A 170 -0.67 19.84 -4.17
C GLU A 170 -1.10 18.55 -3.47
N GLN A 171 -2.24 18.56 -2.79
CA GLN A 171 -2.81 17.37 -2.17
C GLN A 171 -3.34 16.41 -3.26
N LEU A 172 -2.81 15.19 -3.28
CA LEU A 172 -3.25 14.12 -4.19
C LEU A 172 -4.28 13.20 -3.55
N TYR A 173 -4.14 12.94 -2.25
CA TYR A 173 -4.99 12.03 -1.51
C TYR A 173 -5.06 12.41 -0.04
N PHE A 174 -6.22 12.20 0.57
CA PHE A 174 -6.47 12.41 2.00
C PHE A 174 -7.62 11.54 2.46
N GLU A 175 -7.41 10.79 3.54
CA GLU A 175 -8.46 10.06 4.25
C GLU A 175 -8.08 9.89 5.73
N SER A 176 -9.05 9.56 6.59
CA SER A 176 -8.74 9.04 7.93
C SER A 176 -8.07 7.68 7.81
N ALA A 177 -7.01 7.44 8.58
CA ALA A 177 -6.35 6.14 8.66
C ALA A 177 -7.15 5.11 9.49
N ASP A 178 -8.17 5.55 10.22
CA ASP A 178 -9.03 4.70 11.05
C ASP A 178 -10.26 4.20 10.30
N PHE A 179 -10.27 4.25 8.98
CA PHE A 179 -11.39 3.69 8.22
C PHE A 179 -11.50 2.21 8.62
N ALA A 180 -12.59 1.84 9.29
CA ALA A 180 -12.81 0.44 9.65
C ALA A 180 -13.08 -0.31 8.35
N PRO A 181 -12.23 -1.29 7.96
CA PRO A 181 -12.49 -2.06 6.76
C PRO A 181 -13.85 -2.72 6.92
N GLN A 182 -14.76 -2.44 5.99
CA GLN A 182 -16.08 -3.06 6.02
C GLN A 182 -15.90 -4.50 5.60
N ALA A 183 -16.22 -5.44 6.49
CA ALA A 183 -16.25 -6.85 6.14
C ALA A 183 -17.22 -7.04 4.96
N LYS A 184 -16.68 -7.38 3.80
CA LYS A 184 -17.45 -7.93 2.68
C LYS A 184 -17.80 -9.39 2.95
#